data_AF-A0A1W2B7E9-F1
#
_entry.id   AF-A0A1W2B7E9-F1
#
_cell.length_a   1.000
_cell.length_b   1.000
_cell.length_c   1.000
_cell.angle_alpha   90.00
_cell.angle_beta   90.00
_cell.angle_gamma   90.00
#
_symmetry.space_group_name_H-M   'P 1'
#
loop_
_entity.id
_entity.type
_entity.pdbx_description
1 polymer ?
#
loop_
_entity_poly.entity_id
_entity_poly.type
_entity_poly.pdbx_seq_one_letter_code
_entity_poly.pdbx_strand_id
1 'polypeptide(L)'
;MGLFDLFKKKNGKAANETYIDTVRHIECGPWHQYDILLTTTIYGWEYMLGWADYVAGADMRPVDRVTVADIGKEEINVTDDYNNVKSIKGMECAAYERGSLGVAGTSDVLRGTLVKIVWLNQTRMLRIFVPFRNDELILKYVDTIVHRSFGKIDQMKLLATDIKVEDMILASSDKGGKAEDIEDIMSDPVKYDAYLNKIASGIRLDDKRKILSLIEEGNPIMAVKVCREATGAGLKIAKDIVDEHSHYITL
;
A
#
# COMPACT_ATOMS: atom_id res chain seq x y z
N MET A 1 8.58 25.85 -7.98
CA MET A 1 9.54 24.72 -7.86
C MET A 1 8.72 23.46 -7.87
N GLY A 2 8.94 22.58 -8.84
CA GLY A 2 8.21 21.31 -8.90
C GLY A 2 8.70 20.36 -7.80
N LEU A 3 7.86 19.42 -7.36
CA LEU A 3 8.24 18.40 -6.37
C LEU A 3 9.51 17.62 -6.79
N PHE A 4 9.69 17.40 -8.09
CA PHE A 4 10.92 16.84 -8.69
C PHE A 4 12.18 17.68 -8.41
N ASP A 5 12.07 19.01 -8.33
CA ASP A 5 13.20 19.89 -7.98
C ASP A 5 13.60 19.73 -6.51
N LEU A 6 12.65 19.38 -5.62
CA LEU A 6 12.91 19.12 -4.21
C LEU A 6 13.80 17.87 -4.03
N PHE A 7 13.57 16.83 -4.83
CA PHE A 7 14.37 15.60 -4.80
C PHE A 7 15.78 15.81 -5.38
N LYS A 8 15.96 16.69 -6.37
CA LYS A 8 17.28 17.06 -6.89
C LYS A 8 18.12 17.93 -5.94
N LYS A 9 17.50 18.73 -5.07
CA LYS A 9 18.20 19.82 -4.35
C LYS A 9 19.05 19.39 -3.15
N LYS A 10 19.01 18.12 -2.72
CA LYS A 10 19.98 17.57 -1.76
C LYS A 10 21.24 17.13 -2.51
N ASN A 11 22.13 18.04 -2.89
CA ASN A 11 23.42 17.67 -3.48
C ASN A 11 24.59 18.33 -2.75
N GLY A 12 24.88 17.77 -1.58
CA GLY A 12 26.24 17.43 -1.17
C GLY A 12 26.18 15.98 -0.72
N LYS A 13 26.33 15.02 -1.63
CA LYS A 13 25.94 13.62 -1.39
C LYS A 13 27.12 12.65 -1.33
N ALA A 14 27.08 11.77 -0.34
CA ALA A 14 28.01 10.67 -0.13
C ALA A 14 27.80 9.54 -1.16
N ALA A 15 28.86 8.78 -1.45
CA ALA A 15 28.92 7.79 -2.54
C ALA A 15 28.00 6.55 -2.43
N ASN A 16 27.22 6.41 -1.34
CA ASN A 16 26.47 5.18 -1.01
C ASN A 16 24.95 5.36 -0.91
N GLU A 17 24.39 6.46 -1.41
CA GLU A 17 22.95 6.71 -1.38
C GLU A 17 22.27 6.27 -2.69
N THR A 18 21.25 5.40 -2.59
CA THR A 18 20.36 5.08 -3.72
C THR A 18 19.32 6.18 -3.83
N TYR A 19 19.06 6.75 -5.00
CA TYR A 19 17.98 7.74 -5.17
C TYR A 19 17.21 7.55 -6.48
N ILE A 20 16.00 8.11 -6.52
CA ILE A 20 15.16 8.16 -7.71
C ILE A 20 15.78 9.15 -8.70
N ASP A 21 16.15 8.66 -9.89
CA ASP A 21 16.74 9.48 -10.95
C ASP A 21 15.67 10.03 -11.89
N THR A 22 14.92 9.11 -12.50
CA THR A 22 13.90 9.43 -13.51
C THR A 22 12.66 8.60 -13.24
N VAL A 23 11.48 9.20 -13.42
CA VAL A 23 10.20 8.50 -13.36
C VAL A 23 9.44 8.74 -14.65
N ARG A 24 8.95 7.66 -15.24
CA ARG A 24 8.05 7.67 -16.39
C ARG A 24 6.73 7.03 -15.99
N HIS A 25 5.64 7.79 -16.15
CA HIS A 25 4.28 7.30 -15.97
C HIS A 25 3.68 6.91 -17.32
N ILE A 26 2.95 5.79 -17.36
CA ILE A 26 2.27 5.27 -18.53
C ILE A 26 0.88 4.78 -18.10
N GLU A 27 -0.16 5.24 -18.78
CA GLU A 27 -1.52 4.73 -18.62
C GLU A 27 -1.66 3.46 -19.48
N CYS A 28 -2.08 2.36 -18.86
CA CYS A 28 -2.18 1.03 -19.47
C CYS A 28 -3.54 0.41 -19.13
N GLY A 29 -4.59 0.92 -19.78
CA GLY A 29 -5.97 0.52 -19.50
C GLY A 29 -6.38 0.90 -18.07
N PRO A 30 -6.90 -0.03 -17.25
CA PRO A 30 -7.28 0.26 -15.87
C PRO A 30 -6.08 0.36 -14.90
N TRP A 31 -4.85 0.23 -15.41
CA TRP A 31 -3.63 0.28 -14.62
C TRP A 31 -2.76 1.48 -15.01
N HIS A 32 -2.07 2.01 -14.02
CA HIS A 32 -1.01 2.99 -14.18
C HIS A 32 0.32 2.32 -13.90
N GLN A 33 1.21 2.37 -14.89
CA GLN A 33 2.57 1.88 -14.78
C GLN A 33 3.51 3.05 -14.47
N TYR A 34 4.32 2.89 -13.44
CA TYR A 34 5.40 3.79 -13.07
C TYR A 34 6.73 3.08 -13.26
N ASP A 35 7.50 3.53 -14.24
CA ASP A 35 8.87 3.08 -14.48
C ASP A 35 9.82 4.05 -13.79
N ILE A 36 10.44 3.60 -12.70
CA ILE A 36 11.36 4.37 -11.88
C ILE A 36 12.78 3.87 -12.08
N LEU A 37 13.65 4.74 -12.60
CA LEU A 37 15.09 4.47 -12.68
C LEU A 37 15.76 4.88 -11.37
N LEU A 38 16.53 3.96 -10.80
CA LEU A 38 17.29 4.19 -9.58
C LEU A 38 18.76 4.46 -9.91
N THR A 39 19.32 5.53 -9.35
CA THR A 39 20.76 5.74 -9.31
C THR A 39 21.30 5.21 -8.00
N THR A 40 22.22 4.24 -8.10
CA THR A 40 22.90 3.64 -6.94
C THR A 40 24.24 3.03 -7.36
N THR A 41 25.17 2.97 -6.41
CA THR A 41 26.43 2.24 -6.53
C THR A 41 26.27 0.75 -6.22
N ILE A 42 25.13 0.34 -5.63
CA ILE A 42 24.82 -1.03 -5.21
C ILE A 42 23.41 -1.43 -5.68
N TYR A 43 23.32 -2.09 -6.83
CA TYR A 43 22.10 -2.71 -7.33
C TYR A 43 22.43 -4.11 -7.86
N GLY A 44 21.55 -5.06 -7.61
CA GLY A 44 21.69 -6.43 -8.08
C GLY A 44 20.69 -7.36 -7.43
N TRP A 45 20.73 -8.63 -7.84
CA TRP A 45 19.78 -9.66 -7.43
C TRP A 45 19.60 -9.77 -5.91
N GLU A 46 20.68 -9.87 -5.14
CA GLU A 46 20.64 -9.96 -3.68
C GLU A 46 19.94 -8.76 -3.00
N TYR A 47 20.14 -7.56 -3.54
CA TYR A 47 19.50 -6.34 -3.03
C TYR A 47 18.00 -6.34 -3.36
N MET A 48 17.66 -6.74 -4.59
CA MET A 48 16.27 -6.89 -5.03
C MET A 48 15.51 -7.89 -4.16
N LEU A 49 16.11 -9.05 -3.87
CA LEU A 49 15.51 -10.04 -2.96
C LEU A 49 15.25 -9.42 -1.58
N GLY A 50 16.22 -8.70 -1.02
CA GLY A 50 16.04 -8.04 0.28
C GLY A 50 14.97 -6.95 0.28
N TRP A 51 14.81 -6.19 -0.81
CA TRP A 51 13.73 -5.21 -0.93
C TRP A 51 12.37 -5.87 -1.12
N ALA A 52 12.28 -6.89 -1.97
CA ALA A 52 11.05 -7.62 -2.21
C ALA A 52 10.56 -8.36 -0.95
N ASP A 53 11.47 -8.98 -0.19
CA ASP A 53 11.16 -9.64 1.07
C ASP A 53 10.64 -8.65 2.12
N TYR A 54 11.28 -7.48 2.21
CA TYR A 54 10.81 -6.39 3.08
C TYR A 54 9.41 -5.93 2.69
N VAL A 55 9.14 -5.67 1.41
CA VAL A 55 7.81 -5.27 0.92
C VAL A 55 6.76 -6.34 1.21
N ALA A 56 7.08 -7.59 0.94
CA ALA A 56 6.20 -8.72 1.17
C ALA A 56 5.78 -8.83 2.65
N GLY A 57 6.72 -8.63 3.60
CA GLY A 57 6.42 -8.72 5.03
C GLY A 57 5.77 -7.46 5.63
N ALA A 58 6.17 -6.28 5.16
CA ALA A 58 5.79 -5.02 5.80
C ALA A 58 4.53 -4.37 5.24
N ASP A 59 4.12 -4.71 4.02
CA ASP A 59 3.03 -4.01 3.31
C ASP A 59 2.02 -4.94 2.61
N MET A 60 2.49 -6.03 2.00
CA MET A 60 1.62 -6.86 1.17
C MET A 60 0.81 -7.87 2.01
N ARG A 61 -0.50 -7.64 2.17
CA ARG A 61 -1.41 -8.52 2.91
C ARG A 61 -2.77 -8.69 2.18
N PRO A 62 -2.97 -9.81 1.44
CA PRO A 62 -2.01 -10.87 1.15
C PRO A 62 -0.99 -10.52 0.06
N VAL A 63 0.10 -11.28 0.01
CA VAL A 63 0.90 -11.46 -1.23
C VAL A 63 0.13 -12.44 -2.11
N ASP A 64 -0.33 -11.97 -3.26
CA ASP A 64 -1.15 -12.74 -4.20
C ASP A 64 -0.30 -13.53 -5.19
N ARG A 65 0.81 -12.95 -5.65
CA ARG A 65 1.64 -13.56 -6.68
C ARG A 65 3.10 -13.16 -6.58
N VAL A 66 3.98 -14.14 -6.71
CA VAL A 66 5.42 -13.95 -6.89
C VAL A 66 5.84 -14.51 -8.25
N THR A 67 6.67 -13.75 -8.97
CA THR A 67 7.11 -14.08 -10.31
C THR A 67 8.59 -13.83 -10.48
N VAL A 68 9.25 -14.64 -11.30
CA VAL A 68 10.63 -14.43 -11.73
C VAL A 68 10.73 -14.62 -13.23
N ALA A 69 11.64 -13.92 -13.90
CA ALA A 69 11.88 -14.13 -15.33
C ALA A 69 13.35 -13.95 -15.68
N ASP A 70 13.85 -14.74 -16.63
CA ASP A 70 15.11 -14.44 -17.32
C ASP A 70 14.88 -13.34 -18.36
N ILE A 71 15.96 -12.72 -18.81
CA ILE A 71 15.91 -11.69 -19.86
C ILE A 71 15.30 -12.27 -21.13
N GLY A 72 14.27 -11.61 -21.65
CA GLY A 72 13.59 -11.98 -22.88
C GLY A 72 12.75 -13.25 -22.79
N LYS A 73 12.54 -13.82 -21.59
CA LYS A 73 11.67 -14.97 -21.36
C LYS A 73 10.39 -14.56 -20.61
N GLU A 74 9.41 -15.43 -20.65
CA GLU A 74 8.14 -15.25 -19.94
C GLU A 74 8.31 -15.31 -18.41
N GLU A 75 7.39 -14.66 -17.69
CA GLU A 75 7.32 -14.70 -16.23
C GLU A 75 6.92 -16.10 -15.75
N ILE A 76 7.74 -16.69 -14.88
CA ILE A 76 7.45 -17.94 -14.18
C ILE A 76 6.78 -17.58 -12.85
N ASN A 77 5.64 -18.19 -12.56
CA ASN A 77 4.94 -18.06 -11.29
C ASN A 77 5.61 -18.96 -10.23
N VAL A 78 6.12 -18.35 -9.15
CA VAL A 78 6.79 -19.03 -8.03
C VAL A 78 6.08 -18.78 -6.69
N THR A 79 4.79 -18.47 -6.75
CA THR A 79 3.97 -18.17 -5.57
C THR A 79 3.90 -19.35 -4.59
N ASP A 80 3.92 -20.59 -5.07
CA ASP A 80 3.89 -21.77 -4.21
C ASP A 80 5.16 -21.90 -3.37
N ASP A 81 6.32 -21.65 -3.97
CA ASP A 81 7.62 -21.61 -3.26
C ASP A 81 7.61 -20.53 -2.17
N TYR A 82 7.11 -19.34 -2.51
CA TYR A 82 6.91 -18.28 -1.53
C TYR A 82 5.94 -18.69 -0.42
N ASN A 83 4.83 -19.36 -0.74
CA ASN A 83 3.84 -19.76 0.25
C ASN A 83 4.37 -20.80 1.23
N ASN A 84 5.29 -21.66 0.80
CA ASN A 84 5.94 -22.65 1.65
C ASN A 84 6.93 -22.03 2.64
N VAL A 85 7.69 -21.01 2.21
CA VAL A 85 8.79 -20.44 3.02
C VAL A 85 8.39 -19.12 3.70
N LYS A 86 7.41 -18.40 3.15
CA LYS A 86 7.00 -17.04 3.53
C LYS A 86 8.13 -16.02 3.54
N SER A 87 9.15 -16.25 2.72
CA SER A 87 10.26 -15.32 2.46
C SER A 87 10.66 -15.41 1.00
N ILE A 88 10.73 -14.27 0.32
CA ILE A 88 11.19 -14.14 -1.06
C ILE A 88 12.66 -14.52 -1.17
N LYS A 89 13.48 -14.07 -0.21
CA LYS A 89 14.91 -14.42 -0.18
C LYS A 89 15.15 -15.89 0.15
N GLY A 90 14.23 -16.52 0.90
CA GLY A 90 14.32 -17.92 1.30
C GLY A 90 13.89 -18.93 0.22
N MET A 91 13.34 -18.51 -0.92
CA MET A 91 12.91 -19.42 -1.98
C MET A 91 14.11 -20.09 -2.67
N GLU A 92 13.98 -21.36 -3.03
CA GLU A 92 15.03 -22.08 -3.78
C GLU A 92 15.32 -21.39 -5.13
N CYS A 93 14.28 -20.94 -5.83
CA CYS A 93 14.43 -20.22 -7.10
C CYS A 93 15.18 -18.89 -6.97
N ALA A 94 15.26 -18.32 -5.75
CA ALA A 94 15.98 -17.07 -5.47
C ALA A 94 17.50 -17.28 -5.34
N ALA A 95 17.98 -18.51 -5.21
CA ALA A 95 19.42 -18.81 -5.17
C ALA A 95 20.14 -18.51 -6.49
N TYR A 96 19.38 -18.37 -7.58
CA TYR A 96 19.91 -18.10 -8.92
C TYR A 96 19.47 -16.71 -9.38
N GLU A 97 20.43 -15.92 -9.85
CA GLU A 97 20.15 -14.60 -10.39
C GLU A 97 19.24 -14.65 -11.62
N ARG A 98 18.21 -13.81 -11.62
CA ARG A 98 17.24 -13.68 -12.72
C ARG A 98 17.26 -12.29 -13.33
N GLY A 99 16.61 -12.15 -14.47
CA GLY A 99 16.43 -10.86 -15.16
C GLY A 99 15.44 -9.94 -14.46
N SER A 100 14.41 -10.52 -13.83
CA SER A 100 13.40 -9.78 -13.08
C SER A 100 12.80 -10.57 -11.92
N LEU A 101 12.31 -9.83 -10.93
CA LEU A 101 11.55 -10.32 -9.80
C LEU A 101 10.28 -9.47 -9.68
N GLY A 102 9.11 -10.10 -9.62
CA GLY A 102 7.83 -9.44 -9.46
C GLY A 102 7.10 -9.94 -8.23
N VAL A 103 6.55 -9.01 -7.43
CA VAL A 103 5.68 -9.28 -6.29
C VAL A 103 4.38 -8.52 -6.51
N ALA A 104 3.26 -9.22 -6.46
CA ALA A 104 1.92 -8.64 -6.52
C ALA A 104 1.12 -9.03 -5.28
N GLY A 105 0.30 -8.10 -4.81
CA GLY A 105 -0.51 -8.28 -3.62
C GLY A 105 -1.39 -7.08 -3.34
N THR A 106 -2.01 -7.11 -2.17
CA THR A 106 -2.78 -6.00 -1.62
C THR A 106 -1.90 -5.20 -0.67
N SER A 107 -1.68 -3.91 -0.93
CA SER A 107 -0.83 -3.03 -0.12
C SER A 107 -1.63 -2.38 1.01
N ASP A 108 -1.26 -2.65 2.26
CA ASP A 108 -1.80 -1.97 3.45
C ASP A 108 -1.46 -0.46 3.44
N VAL A 109 -0.24 -0.13 3.01
CA VAL A 109 0.28 1.24 2.94
C VAL A 109 -0.50 2.07 1.94
N LEU A 110 -0.87 1.47 0.80
CA LEU A 110 -1.75 2.08 -0.20
C LEU A 110 -3.23 1.74 0.06
N ARG A 111 -3.61 1.50 1.32
CA ARG A 111 -5.00 1.37 1.80
C ARG A 111 -5.80 0.25 1.13
N GLY A 112 -5.23 -0.95 1.05
CA GLY A 112 -5.87 -2.12 0.44
C GLY A 112 -5.87 -2.10 -1.08
N THR A 113 -4.98 -1.32 -1.69
CA THR A 113 -4.87 -1.24 -3.16
C THR A 113 -4.12 -2.45 -3.70
N LEU A 114 -4.58 -2.98 -4.84
CA LEU A 114 -3.81 -3.98 -5.59
C LEU A 114 -2.57 -3.35 -6.23
N VAL A 115 -1.41 -3.91 -5.93
CA VAL A 115 -0.11 -3.42 -6.42
C VAL A 115 0.65 -4.58 -7.03
N LYS A 116 1.30 -4.35 -8.17
CA LYS A 116 2.38 -5.22 -8.67
C LYS A 116 3.67 -4.40 -8.74
N ILE A 117 4.72 -4.89 -8.10
CA ILE A 117 6.06 -4.30 -8.13
C ILE A 117 6.99 -5.26 -8.85
N VAL A 118 7.76 -4.76 -9.80
CA VAL A 118 8.73 -5.52 -10.59
C VAL A 118 10.09 -4.84 -10.52
N TRP A 119 11.09 -5.56 -10.03
CA TRP A 119 12.49 -5.14 -10.05
C TRP A 119 13.16 -5.75 -11.29
N LEU A 120 13.78 -4.89 -12.11
CA LEU A 120 14.49 -5.28 -13.33
C LEU A 120 16.00 -5.18 -13.11
N ASN A 121 16.65 -6.34 -13.05
CA ASN A 121 18.03 -6.48 -12.59
C ASN A 121 19.02 -5.68 -13.47
N GLN A 122 18.93 -5.83 -14.79
CA GLN A 122 19.88 -5.21 -15.72
C GLN A 122 19.76 -3.69 -15.83
N THR A 123 18.54 -3.15 -15.69
CA THR A 123 18.25 -1.75 -16.01
C THR A 123 18.18 -0.86 -14.77
N ARG A 124 18.31 -1.41 -13.56
CA ARG A 124 18.13 -0.69 -12.29
C ARG A 124 16.75 -0.03 -12.19
N MET A 125 15.77 -0.65 -12.83
CA MET A 125 14.43 -0.10 -12.94
C MET A 125 13.51 -0.81 -11.96
N LEU A 126 12.78 -0.02 -11.19
CA LEU A 126 11.64 -0.46 -10.42
C LEU A 126 10.38 -0.09 -11.18
N ARG A 127 9.53 -1.07 -11.45
CA ARG A 127 8.26 -0.86 -12.13
C ARG A 127 7.12 -1.14 -11.17
N ILE A 128 6.20 -0.19 -11.03
CA ILE A 128 5.03 -0.32 -10.17
C ILE A 128 3.77 -0.21 -11.01
N PHE A 129 2.82 -1.11 -10.78
CA PHE A 129 1.48 -1.06 -11.33
C PHE A 129 0.48 -0.83 -10.21
N VAL A 130 -0.36 0.19 -10.38
CA VAL A 130 -1.46 0.56 -9.47
C VAL A 130 -2.70 0.95 -10.26
N PRO A 131 -3.93 0.81 -9.71
CA PRO A 131 -5.17 1.12 -10.42
C PRO A 131 -5.53 2.61 -10.40
N PHE A 132 -4.67 3.49 -9.86
CA PHE A 132 -4.91 4.94 -9.81
C PHE A 132 -3.66 5.72 -10.17
N ARG A 133 -3.85 6.97 -10.57
CA ARG A 133 -2.75 7.92 -10.78
C ARG A 133 -2.60 8.81 -9.54
N ASN A 134 -1.45 8.71 -8.89
CA ASN A 134 -1.05 9.67 -7.85
C ASN A 134 0.48 9.71 -7.76
N ASP A 135 1.08 10.56 -8.59
CA ASP A 135 2.53 10.57 -8.78
C ASP A 135 3.28 10.87 -7.47
N GLU A 136 2.77 11.76 -6.62
CA GLU A 136 3.38 12.09 -5.33
C GLU A 136 3.35 10.92 -4.35
N LEU A 137 2.20 10.26 -4.20
CA LEU A 137 2.04 9.11 -3.32
C LEU A 137 2.95 7.96 -3.74
N ILE A 138 2.99 7.66 -5.04
CA ILE A 138 3.80 6.57 -5.58
C ILE A 138 5.29 6.87 -5.40
N LEU A 139 5.74 8.11 -5.61
CA LEU A 139 7.13 8.49 -5.36
C LEU A 139 7.51 8.35 -3.88
N LYS A 140 6.65 8.78 -2.95
CA LYS A 140 6.87 8.59 -1.50
C LYS A 140 6.94 7.11 -1.13
N TYR A 141 6.09 6.29 -1.73
CA TYR A 141 6.07 4.84 -1.54
C TYR A 141 7.37 4.20 -2.04
N VAL A 142 7.83 4.54 -3.25
CA VAL A 142 9.10 4.05 -3.81
C VAL A 142 10.29 4.47 -2.96
N ASP A 143 10.33 5.73 -2.53
CA ASP A 143 11.39 6.24 -1.67
C ASP A 143 11.49 5.43 -0.37
N THR A 144 10.34 5.07 0.20
CA THR A 144 10.24 4.20 1.39
C THR A 144 10.79 2.80 1.13
N ILE A 145 10.46 2.18 0.00
CA ILE A 145 10.97 0.84 -0.38
C ILE A 145 12.49 0.87 -0.50
N VAL A 146 13.01 1.83 -1.25
CA VAL A 146 14.42 1.91 -1.64
C VAL A 146 15.31 2.24 -0.45
N HIS A 147 14.92 3.24 0.34
CA HIS A 147 15.71 3.67 1.50
C HIS A 147 15.36 2.91 2.78
N ARG A 148 14.39 1.99 2.73
CA ARG A 148 13.82 1.31 3.93
C ARG A 148 13.51 2.31 5.05
N SER A 149 13.11 3.52 4.67
CA SER A 149 13.12 4.68 5.55
C SER A 149 11.70 5.05 5.91
N PHE A 150 11.20 4.47 7.01
CA PHE A 150 10.50 5.21 8.05
C PHE A 150 10.80 4.64 9.43
N GLY A 151 11.44 5.48 10.28
CA GLY A 151 11.61 5.31 11.73
C GLY A 151 12.01 3.91 12.21
N LYS A 152 13.30 3.56 12.09
CA LYS A 152 14.00 2.41 12.71
C LYS A 152 13.12 1.27 13.28
N ILE A 153 13.24 0.12 12.62
CA ILE A 153 12.75 -1.23 12.96
C ILE A 153 11.23 -1.41 12.67
N ASP A 154 10.98 -2.02 11.52
CA ASP A 154 9.81 -2.84 11.16
C ASP A 154 8.42 -2.23 10.89
N GLN A 155 8.28 -0.96 10.49
CA GLN A 155 6.97 -0.48 10.01
C GLN A 155 7.06 0.47 8.80
N MET A 156 6.45 0.08 7.66
CA MET A 156 6.17 1.03 6.57
C MET A 156 5.11 2.04 7.05
N LYS A 157 5.44 3.34 7.01
CA LYS A 157 4.52 4.44 7.34
C LYS A 157 4.65 5.54 6.30
N LEU A 158 3.66 5.74 5.43
CA LEU A 158 3.59 6.97 4.64
C LEU A 158 3.31 8.13 5.61
N LEU A 159 4.17 9.16 5.64
CA LEU A 159 3.83 10.41 6.30
C LEU A 159 2.50 10.89 5.72
N ALA A 160 1.46 10.94 6.55
CA ALA A 160 0.17 11.51 6.22
C ALA A 160 0.35 13.00 5.93
N THR A 161 0.73 13.33 4.70
CA THR A 161 0.68 14.68 4.17
C THR A 161 -0.32 14.65 3.04
N ASP A 162 -1.51 15.16 3.36
CA ASP A 162 -2.52 15.74 2.48
C ASP A 162 -2.80 15.02 1.16
N ILE A 163 -3.43 13.86 1.23
CA ILE A 163 -4.13 13.27 0.07
C ILE A 163 -5.62 13.50 0.28
N LYS A 164 -6.21 14.39 -0.52
CA LYS A 164 -7.65 14.63 -0.54
C LYS A 164 -8.35 13.39 -1.10
N VAL A 165 -9.31 12.90 -0.34
CA VAL A 165 -10.10 11.68 -0.58
C VAL A 165 -10.93 11.73 -1.88
N GLU A 166 -11.10 12.93 -2.45
CA GLU A 166 -11.94 13.20 -3.61
C GLU A 166 -11.44 12.52 -4.90
N ASP A 167 -10.14 12.22 -5.02
CA ASP A 167 -9.55 11.66 -6.25
C ASP A 167 -9.61 10.11 -6.34
N MET A 168 -9.97 9.40 -5.27
CA MET A 168 -10.00 7.92 -5.23
C MET A 168 -11.39 7.30 -5.51
N ILE A 169 -12.47 8.09 -5.44
CA ILE A 169 -13.85 7.56 -5.52
C ILE A 169 -14.28 7.28 -6.98
N LEU A 170 -13.57 7.78 -7.98
CA LEU A 170 -13.94 7.63 -9.40
C LEU A 170 -13.52 6.31 -10.06
N ALA A 171 -12.83 5.40 -9.35
CA ALA A 171 -12.32 4.14 -9.92
C ALA A 171 -12.99 2.85 -9.43
N SER A 172 -13.96 2.93 -8.50
CA SER A 172 -14.63 1.74 -7.94
C SER A 172 -16.05 1.49 -8.47
N SER A 173 -16.54 2.28 -9.44
CA SER A 173 -17.76 1.96 -10.17
C SER A 173 -17.45 1.03 -11.35
N ASP A 174 -17.11 -0.22 -11.09
CA ASP A 174 -17.58 -1.41 -11.81
C ASP A 174 -16.80 -2.66 -11.36
N LYS A 175 -17.48 -3.62 -10.70
CA LYS A 175 -17.31 -5.10 -10.82
C LYS A 175 -18.05 -5.86 -9.71
N GLY A 176 -19.28 -6.26 -10.01
CA GLY A 176 -19.58 -7.67 -10.27
C GLY A 176 -19.71 -8.71 -9.14
N GLY A 177 -19.69 -8.32 -7.85
CA GLY A 177 -20.32 -9.14 -6.80
C GLY A 177 -21.72 -8.60 -6.54
N LYS A 178 -22.74 -9.44 -6.31
CA LYS A 178 -24.01 -8.92 -5.78
C LYS A 178 -23.72 -8.37 -4.38
N ALA A 179 -23.39 -7.08 -4.31
CA ALA A 179 -23.46 -6.33 -3.08
C ALA A 179 -24.92 -6.43 -2.62
N GLU A 180 -25.15 -6.95 -1.42
CA GLU A 180 -26.42 -6.68 -0.77
C GLU A 180 -26.55 -5.16 -0.70
N ASP A 181 -27.67 -4.62 -1.19
CA ASP A 181 -27.89 -3.18 -1.20
C ASP A 181 -27.73 -2.67 0.23
N ILE A 182 -26.92 -1.62 0.42
CA ILE A 182 -26.65 -1.07 1.76
C ILE A 182 -27.96 -0.65 2.43
N GLU A 183 -28.96 -0.24 1.64
CA GLU A 183 -30.31 0.06 2.11
C GLU A 183 -31.02 -1.17 2.71
N ASP A 184 -30.85 -2.36 2.12
CA ASP A 184 -31.39 -3.61 2.66
C ASP A 184 -30.68 -4.00 3.97
N ILE A 185 -29.37 -3.83 4.04
CA ILE A 185 -28.59 -4.09 5.26
C ILE A 185 -29.02 -3.16 6.39
N MET A 186 -29.26 -1.88 6.09
CA MET A 186 -29.68 -0.86 7.06
C MET A 186 -31.13 -1.04 7.54
N SER A 187 -31.95 -1.77 6.77
CA SER A 187 -33.34 -2.06 7.13
C SER A 187 -33.49 -3.17 8.17
N ASP A 188 -32.47 -4.04 8.30
CA ASP A 188 -32.44 -5.15 9.25
C ASP A 188 -31.45 -4.81 10.40
N PRO A 189 -31.94 -4.58 11.62
CA PRO A 189 -31.08 -4.20 12.75
C PRO A 189 -29.96 -5.20 13.04
N VAL A 190 -30.19 -6.50 12.84
CA VAL A 190 -29.19 -7.55 13.12
C VAL A 190 -28.09 -7.53 12.06
N LYS A 191 -28.46 -7.34 10.79
CA LYS A 191 -27.49 -7.21 9.70
C LYS A 191 -26.69 -5.91 9.80
N TYR A 192 -27.35 -4.82 10.18
CA TYR A 192 -26.69 -3.53 10.35
C TYR A 192 -25.66 -3.58 11.48
N ASP A 193 -26.01 -4.15 12.63
CA ASP A 193 -25.10 -4.34 13.77
C ASP A 193 -23.85 -5.15 13.38
N ALA A 194 -24.05 -6.28 12.69
CA ALA A 194 -22.95 -7.11 12.17
C ALA A 194 -22.06 -6.35 11.17
N TYR A 195 -22.67 -5.51 10.34
CA TYR A 195 -21.95 -4.66 9.37
C TYR A 195 -21.11 -3.59 10.07
N LEU A 196 -21.66 -2.89 11.07
CA LEU A 196 -20.93 -1.90 11.86
C LEU A 196 -19.76 -2.53 12.60
N ASN A 197 -19.96 -3.70 13.22
CA ASN A 197 -18.90 -4.44 13.89
C ASN A 197 -17.78 -4.84 12.91
N LYS A 198 -18.14 -5.35 11.72
CA LYS A 198 -17.17 -5.68 10.67
C LYS A 198 -16.31 -4.47 10.30
N ILE A 199 -16.93 -3.30 10.09
CA ILE A 199 -16.19 -2.06 9.78
C ILE A 199 -15.30 -1.63 10.95
N ALA A 200 -15.84 -1.63 12.17
CA ALA A 200 -15.12 -1.22 13.37
C ALA A 200 -13.95 -2.17 13.71
N SER A 201 -14.06 -3.46 13.36
CA SER A 201 -12.99 -4.45 13.52
C SER A 201 -11.76 -4.15 12.63
N GLY A 202 -11.96 -3.46 11.50
CA GLY A 202 -10.89 -3.02 10.61
C GLY A 202 -10.15 -1.76 11.09
N ILE A 203 -10.64 -1.07 12.13
CA ILE A 203 -10.00 0.15 12.67
C ILE A 203 -8.74 -0.25 13.43
N ARG A 204 -7.60 0.37 13.09
CA ARG A 204 -6.32 0.14 13.76
C ARG A 204 -6.36 0.56 15.22
N LEU A 205 -5.58 -0.12 16.07
CA LEU A 205 -5.56 0.12 17.52
C LEU A 205 -5.25 1.58 17.90
N ASP A 206 -4.33 2.23 17.17
CA ASP A 206 -3.95 3.62 17.39
C ASP A 206 -5.10 4.59 17.06
N ASP A 207 -5.85 4.31 15.99
CA ASP A 207 -7.01 5.09 15.59
C ASP A 207 -8.18 4.84 16.56
N LYS A 208 -8.37 3.61 17.05
CA LYS A 208 -9.34 3.30 18.10
C LYS A 208 -9.08 4.13 19.36
N ARG A 209 -7.81 4.18 19.82
CA ARG A 209 -7.39 5.00 20.97
C ARG A 209 -7.66 6.48 20.74
N LYS A 210 -7.35 7.00 19.55
CA LYS A 210 -7.57 8.40 19.20
C LYS A 210 -9.05 8.75 19.14
N ILE A 211 -9.89 7.88 18.58
CA ILE A 211 -11.34 8.03 18.55
C ILE A 211 -11.88 8.08 19.99
N LEU A 212 -11.48 7.14 20.85
CA LEU A 212 -11.90 7.10 22.26
C LEU A 212 -11.49 8.37 23.02
N SER A 213 -10.24 8.84 22.87
CA SER A 213 -9.77 10.09 23.47
C SER A 213 -10.64 11.29 23.05
N LEU A 214 -10.98 11.38 21.76
CA LEU A 214 -11.81 12.46 21.23
C LEU A 214 -13.27 12.39 21.72
N ILE A 215 -13.79 11.19 21.97
CA ILE A 215 -15.11 11.00 22.60
C ILE A 215 -15.06 11.48 24.06
N GLU A 216 -14.04 11.07 24.81
CA GLU A 216 -13.84 11.47 26.22
C GLU A 216 -13.62 12.97 26.38
N GLU A 217 -12.92 13.60 25.43
CA GLU A 217 -12.69 15.05 25.37
C GLU A 217 -13.93 15.85 24.93
N GLY A 218 -15.05 15.20 24.63
CA GLY A 218 -16.28 15.86 24.18
C GLY A 218 -16.18 16.44 22.77
N ASN A 219 -15.33 15.85 21.92
CA ASN A 219 -15.12 16.26 20.53
C ASN A 219 -15.62 15.21 19.52
N PRO A 220 -16.94 14.92 19.49
CA PRO A 220 -17.51 13.84 18.68
C PRO A 220 -17.35 14.09 17.18
N ILE A 221 -17.35 15.36 16.74
CA ILE A 221 -17.15 15.70 15.33
C ILE A 221 -15.78 15.24 14.84
N MET A 222 -14.73 15.47 15.65
CA MET A 222 -13.40 14.98 15.32
C MET A 222 -13.29 13.46 15.45
N ALA A 223 -13.98 12.84 16.41
CA ALA A 223 -14.04 11.38 16.52
C ALA A 223 -14.67 10.74 15.28
N VAL A 224 -15.79 11.27 14.79
CA VAL A 224 -16.44 10.84 13.52
C VAL A 224 -15.49 11.06 12.34
N LYS A 225 -14.77 12.18 12.31
CA LYS A 225 -13.79 12.44 11.25
C LYS A 225 -12.68 11.38 11.23
N VAL A 226 -12.08 11.08 12.38
CA VAL A 226 -11.04 10.05 12.49
C VAL A 226 -11.61 8.67 12.14
N CYS A 227 -12.82 8.35 12.58
CA CYS A 227 -13.50 7.10 12.23
C CYS A 227 -13.72 6.97 10.71
N ARG A 228 -14.15 8.04 10.02
CA ARG A 228 -14.30 8.07 8.56
C ARG A 228 -12.97 7.90 7.83
N GLU A 229 -11.93 8.57 8.32
CA GLU A 229 -10.59 8.48 7.73
C GLU A 229 -10.00 7.07 7.88
N ALA A 230 -10.29 6.39 9.01
CA ALA A 230 -9.83 5.04 9.28
C ALA A 230 -10.60 3.96 8.52
N THR A 231 -11.90 4.16 8.29
CA THR A 231 -12.80 3.12 7.74
C THR A 231 -13.17 3.33 6.27
N GLY A 232 -13.06 4.56 5.75
CA GLY A 232 -13.61 4.93 4.44
C GLY A 232 -15.15 4.98 4.42
N ALA A 233 -15.82 4.81 5.57
CA ALA A 233 -17.27 4.72 5.63
C ALA A 233 -17.96 6.07 5.34
N GLY A 234 -19.19 5.97 4.84
CA GLY A 234 -20.08 7.12 4.68
C GLY A 234 -20.35 7.81 6.02
N LEU A 235 -20.71 9.09 5.97
CA LEU A 235 -20.91 9.93 7.16
C LEU A 235 -21.86 9.30 8.19
N LYS A 236 -22.96 8.70 7.73
CA LYS A 236 -23.94 8.04 8.59
C LYS A 236 -23.34 6.85 9.36
N ILE A 237 -22.68 5.94 8.65
CA ILE A 237 -22.05 4.75 9.25
C ILE A 237 -20.99 5.13 10.28
N ALA A 238 -20.11 6.08 9.94
CA ALA A 238 -19.07 6.51 10.87
C ALA A 238 -19.63 7.25 12.10
N LYS A 239 -20.73 7.99 11.92
CA LYS A 239 -21.47 8.59 13.04
C LYS A 239 -22.06 7.51 13.94
N ASP A 240 -22.73 6.52 13.37
CA ASP A 240 -23.38 5.45 14.14
C ASP A 240 -22.35 4.61 14.93
N ILE A 241 -21.17 4.36 14.35
CA ILE A 241 -20.04 3.71 15.03
C ILE A 241 -19.55 4.53 16.24
N VAL A 242 -19.47 5.85 16.13
CA VAL A 242 -18.94 6.72 17.19
C VAL A 242 -20.00 7.01 18.26
N ASP A 243 -21.25 7.24 17.87
CA ASP A 243 -22.31 7.71 18.76
C ASP A 243 -23.05 6.56 19.47
N GLU A 244 -23.40 5.50 18.73
CA GLU A 244 -24.30 4.43 19.20
C GLU A 244 -23.56 3.12 19.47
N HIS A 245 -22.45 2.90 18.75
CA HIS A 245 -21.71 1.64 18.78
C HIS A 245 -20.22 1.78 19.18
N SER A 246 -19.91 2.76 20.03
CA SER A 246 -18.53 3.00 20.53
C SER A 246 -17.91 1.77 21.22
N HIS A 247 -18.75 0.84 21.69
CA HIS A 247 -18.34 -0.44 22.27
C HIS A 247 -17.55 -1.36 21.31
N TYR A 248 -17.67 -1.20 19.98
CA TYR A 248 -16.81 -1.93 19.02
C TYR A 248 -15.39 -1.36 18.90
N ILE A 249 -15.20 -0.14 19.41
CA ILE A 249 -13.94 0.60 19.37
C ILE A 249 -13.19 0.47 20.71
N THR A 250 -13.88 0.00 21.76
CA THR A 250 -13.29 -0.31 23.07
C THR A 250 -12.19 -1.38 22.95
N LEU A 251 -11.12 -1.21 23.74
CA LEU A 251 -9.94 -2.07 23.77
C LEU A 251 -10.16 -3.35 24.60
#